data_AF-A0A2H6A6J9-F1
#
_entry.id   AF-A0A2H6A6J9-F1
#
_cell.length_a   1.000
_cell.length_b   1.000
_cell.length_c   1.000
_cell.angle_alpha   90.00
_cell.angle_beta   90.00
_cell.angle_gamma   90.00
#
_symmetry.space_group_name_H-M   'P 1'
#
loop_
_entity.id
_entity.type
_entity.pdbx_description
1 polymer ?
#
loop_
_entity_poly.entity_id
_entity_poly.type
_entity_poly.pdbx_seq_one_letter_code
_entity_poly.pdbx_strand_id
1 'polypeptide(L)'
;MARRFFRSWVVLSAALGIGACDGPQTMEQVKVTMQQTDAALTQSLSGWSARMAGSEGSAAAISKDTVSTLVVRITRIEFLPKEEEAREADPGAWIALDLTQPVIVDLMALPTEGSSPLVIASGTVPVGNYGDVRLFTDSAAIRFKGPIELGVAFKFEGNTTYQVTIPSVEQTGIKTDAEFTVEAETDVNLLFSPTATFLNVTGTGTGQVILAPVIRSRPQ
;
A
#
# COMPACT_ATOMS: atom_id res chain seq x y z
N MET A 1 -22.98 87.04 -3.79
CA MET A 1 -23.71 85.78 -3.57
C MET A 1 -23.31 84.81 -4.68
N ALA A 2 -22.39 83.87 -4.42
CA ALA A 2 -22.17 82.62 -5.19
C ALA A 2 -20.93 81.90 -4.65
N ARG A 3 -21.14 80.78 -3.95
CA ARG A 3 -20.12 79.80 -3.55
C ARG A 3 -19.93 78.81 -4.71
N ARG A 4 -18.70 78.37 -4.99
CA ARG A 4 -18.46 77.05 -5.62
C ARG A 4 -17.21 76.40 -5.04
N PHE A 5 -17.45 75.36 -4.25
CA PHE A 5 -16.48 74.33 -3.85
C PHE A 5 -16.33 73.34 -5.01
N PHE A 6 -15.10 72.99 -5.38
CA PHE A 6 -14.81 71.82 -6.23
C PHE A 6 -14.21 70.73 -5.33
N ARG A 7 -14.90 69.59 -5.22
CA ARG A 7 -14.44 68.39 -4.50
C ARG A 7 -13.88 67.39 -5.51
N SER A 8 -12.67 66.92 -5.24
CA SER A 8 -12.04 65.75 -5.88
C SER A 8 -12.88 64.48 -5.73
N TRP A 9 -12.86 63.63 -6.75
CA TRP A 9 -13.20 62.21 -6.65
C TRP A 9 -11.97 61.42 -7.07
N VAL A 10 -11.37 60.73 -6.09
CA VAL A 10 -10.40 59.65 -6.32
C VAL A 10 -11.21 58.37 -6.52
N VAL A 11 -11.07 57.74 -7.68
CA VAL A 11 -11.66 56.42 -7.95
C VAL A 11 -10.71 55.37 -7.39
N LEU A 12 -11.13 54.69 -6.33
CA LEU A 12 -10.42 53.55 -5.76
C LEU A 12 -10.93 52.28 -6.45
N SER A 13 -10.13 51.72 -7.36
CA SER A 13 -10.42 50.42 -7.98
C SER A 13 -10.15 49.31 -6.98
N ALA A 14 -11.21 48.65 -6.50
CA ALA A 14 -11.12 47.43 -5.71
C ALA A 14 -10.83 46.24 -6.65
N ALA A 15 -9.65 45.63 -6.51
CA ALA A 15 -9.37 44.33 -7.09
C ALA A 15 -10.00 43.25 -6.22
N LEU A 16 -11.05 42.59 -6.72
CA LEU A 16 -11.59 41.37 -6.14
C LEU A 16 -10.62 40.23 -6.48
N GLY A 17 -9.81 39.84 -5.50
CA GLY A 17 -9.10 38.56 -5.54
C GLY A 17 -10.11 37.44 -5.40
N ILE A 18 -10.30 36.66 -6.46
CA ILE A 18 -11.04 35.40 -6.43
C ILE A 18 -10.14 34.41 -5.68
N GLY A 19 -10.32 34.33 -4.35
CA GLY A 19 -9.81 33.19 -3.60
C GLY A 19 -10.56 31.95 -4.07
N ALA A 20 -9.82 30.93 -4.52
CA ALA A 20 -10.38 29.61 -4.75
C ALA A 20 -11.04 29.13 -3.44
N CYS A 21 -12.37 29.07 -3.44
CA CYS A 21 -13.12 28.41 -2.39
C CYS A 21 -12.89 26.91 -2.53
N ASP A 22 -11.97 26.35 -1.77
CA ASP A 22 -12.12 24.96 -1.34
C ASP A 22 -13.30 24.94 -0.38
N GLY A 23 -14.47 24.60 -0.91
CA GLY A 23 -15.63 24.28 -0.08
C GLY A 23 -15.31 23.10 0.84
N PRO A 24 -16.08 22.92 1.93
CA PRO A 24 -15.92 21.73 2.77
C PRO A 24 -16.04 20.47 1.89
N GLN A 25 -14.98 19.67 1.84
CA GLN A 25 -15.02 18.38 1.15
C GLN A 25 -15.96 17.45 1.90
N THR A 26 -16.85 16.79 1.16
CA THR A 26 -17.71 15.74 1.71
C THR A 26 -16.84 14.55 2.07
N MET A 27 -16.96 14.07 3.32
CA MET A 27 -16.21 12.93 3.84
C MET A 27 -17.15 11.72 3.95
N GLU A 28 -16.72 10.56 3.47
CA GLU A 28 -17.49 9.32 3.50
C GLU A 28 -16.69 8.19 4.14
N GLN A 29 -17.42 7.20 4.67
CA GLN A 29 -16.82 6.07 5.37
C GLN A 29 -16.19 5.10 4.37
N VAL A 30 -14.95 4.73 4.62
CA VAL A 30 -14.22 3.67 3.91
C VAL A 30 -13.83 2.56 4.88
N LYS A 31 -13.93 1.32 4.41
CA LYS A 31 -13.46 0.13 5.10
C LYS A 31 -12.44 -0.58 4.21
N VAL A 32 -11.21 -0.70 4.67
CA VAL A 32 -10.16 -1.45 3.98
C VAL A 32 -10.15 -2.86 4.52
N THR A 33 -10.26 -3.82 3.60
CA THR A 33 -10.33 -5.23 3.93
C THR A 33 -9.27 -6.01 3.16
N MET A 34 -8.85 -7.16 3.71
CA MET A 34 -7.88 -8.04 3.09
C MET A 34 -8.40 -9.48 2.97
N GLN A 35 -8.05 -10.11 1.85
CA GLN A 35 -8.29 -11.53 1.58
C GLN A 35 -7.08 -12.15 0.87
N GLN A 36 -7.05 -13.47 0.87
CA GLN A 36 -6.13 -14.24 0.05
C GLN A 36 -6.79 -14.63 -1.27
N THR A 37 -6.04 -14.51 -2.38
CA THR A 37 -6.40 -15.07 -3.67
C THR A 37 -5.32 -16.04 -4.16
N ASP A 38 -5.75 -17.17 -4.72
CA ASP A 38 -4.87 -18.10 -5.44
C ASP A 38 -4.81 -17.77 -6.93
N ALA A 39 -5.56 -16.78 -7.42
CA ALA A 39 -5.43 -16.30 -8.78
C ALA A 39 -3.97 -15.90 -9.02
N ALA A 40 -3.43 -16.33 -10.17
CA ALA A 40 -2.14 -15.86 -10.62
C ALA A 40 -2.27 -14.38 -10.94
N LEU A 41 -1.96 -13.53 -9.95
CA LEU A 41 -1.81 -12.11 -10.15
C LEU A 41 -0.47 -11.92 -10.87
N THR A 42 -0.50 -12.00 -12.20
CA THR A 42 0.68 -11.79 -13.03
C THR A 42 1.19 -10.37 -12.85
N GLN A 43 2.22 -10.20 -12.02
CA GLN A 43 3.06 -9.03 -12.09
C GLN A 43 4.24 -9.31 -13.02
N SER A 44 4.43 -8.44 -14.01
CA SER A 44 5.71 -8.24 -14.67
C SER A 44 6.66 -7.57 -13.67
N LEU A 45 7.32 -8.36 -12.82
CA LEU A 45 8.45 -7.89 -12.01
C LEU A 45 9.75 -7.88 -12.82
N SER A 46 9.66 -7.57 -14.12
CA SER A 46 10.76 -7.62 -15.09
C SER A 46 11.97 -6.75 -14.71
N GLY A 47 11.79 -5.74 -13.85
CA GLY A 47 12.88 -4.94 -13.29
C GLY A 47 13.55 -5.51 -12.02
N TRP A 48 12.86 -6.36 -11.26
CA TRP A 48 13.35 -6.89 -9.99
C TRP A 48 14.25 -8.12 -10.18
N SER A 49 13.80 -9.06 -11.01
CA SER A 49 14.55 -10.29 -11.32
C SER A 49 15.94 -9.98 -11.89
N ALA A 50 16.05 -8.90 -12.67
CA ALA A 50 17.31 -8.44 -13.26
C ALA A 50 18.26 -7.75 -12.26
N ARG A 51 17.74 -7.10 -11.22
CA ARG A 51 18.55 -6.45 -10.16
C ARG A 51 19.10 -7.44 -9.13
N MET A 52 18.42 -8.57 -8.94
CA MET A 52 18.85 -9.64 -8.02
C MET A 52 19.78 -10.67 -8.69
N ALA A 53 19.85 -10.72 -10.03
CA ALA A 53 20.74 -11.60 -10.79
C ALA A 53 22.24 -11.22 -10.70
N GLY A 54 22.58 -10.21 -9.88
CA GLY A 54 23.94 -9.73 -9.66
C GLY A 54 24.62 -10.32 -8.43
N SER A 55 24.61 -11.64 -8.24
CA SER A 55 25.69 -12.36 -7.53
C SER A 55 25.49 -13.86 -7.68
N GLU A 56 26.58 -14.56 -8.00
CA GLU A 56 26.62 -15.99 -8.27
C GLU A 56 26.15 -16.80 -7.06
N GLY A 57 25.04 -17.51 -7.26
CA GLY A 57 24.49 -18.49 -6.33
C GLY A 57 23.09 -18.83 -6.79
N SER A 58 22.84 -20.09 -7.17
CA SER A 58 21.49 -20.58 -7.44
C SER A 58 20.64 -20.37 -6.19
N ALA A 59 19.93 -19.24 -6.11
CA ALA A 59 19.02 -18.97 -5.00
C ALA A 59 17.93 -20.04 -5.04
N ALA A 60 17.94 -20.96 -4.08
CA ALA A 60 16.86 -21.92 -3.96
C ALA A 60 15.56 -21.13 -3.69
N ALA A 61 14.55 -21.37 -4.51
CA ALA A 61 13.28 -20.66 -4.42
C ALA A 61 12.51 -21.14 -3.19
N ILE A 62 12.03 -20.21 -2.35
CA ILE A 62 11.15 -20.53 -1.21
C ILE A 62 9.73 -20.67 -1.75
N SER A 63 9.18 -21.90 -1.74
CA SER A 63 7.79 -22.13 -2.18
C SER A 63 6.78 -21.70 -1.11
N LYS A 64 5.63 -21.16 -1.53
CA LYS A 64 4.49 -20.85 -0.63
C LYS A 64 4.09 -22.04 0.24
N ASP A 65 4.21 -23.27 -0.28
CA ASP A 65 3.78 -24.49 0.43
C ASP A 65 4.67 -24.81 1.63
N THR A 66 5.90 -24.30 1.63
CA THR A 66 6.87 -24.46 2.73
C THR A 66 6.68 -23.42 3.84
N VAL A 67 5.85 -22.40 3.62
CA VAL A 67 5.64 -21.29 4.55
C VAL A 67 4.44 -21.59 5.43
N SER A 68 4.63 -21.45 6.75
CA SER A 68 3.58 -21.60 7.75
C SER A 68 2.86 -20.27 8.04
N THR A 69 3.61 -19.18 8.19
CA THR A 69 3.08 -17.85 8.53
C THR A 69 3.92 -16.78 7.84
N LEU A 70 3.27 -15.70 7.39
CA LEU A 70 3.92 -14.47 6.95
C LEU A 70 3.23 -13.30 7.64
N VAL A 71 3.76 -12.89 8.79
CA VAL A 71 3.18 -11.86 9.63
C VAL A 71 3.75 -10.51 9.25
N VAL A 72 2.88 -9.54 9.00
CA VAL A 72 3.24 -8.13 8.75
C VAL A 72 2.53 -7.23 9.75
N ARG A 73 3.21 -6.16 10.19
CA ARG A 73 2.61 -5.12 11.03
C ARG A 73 2.38 -3.87 10.20
N ILE A 74 1.13 -3.60 9.87
CA ILE A 74 0.69 -2.43 9.11
C ILE A 74 0.56 -1.24 10.07
N THR A 75 1.25 -0.14 9.77
CA THR A 75 1.28 1.06 10.60
C THR A 75 0.51 2.24 10.01
N ARG A 76 0.29 2.25 8.70
CA ARG A 76 -0.44 3.31 8.00
C ARG A 76 -0.98 2.80 6.66
N ILE A 77 -2.12 3.33 6.26
CA ILE A 77 -2.71 3.13 4.93
C ILE A 77 -2.91 4.50 4.32
N GLU A 78 -2.57 4.66 3.05
CA GLU A 78 -2.79 5.91 2.34
C GLU A 78 -3.41 5.66 0.97
N PHE A 79 -4.20 6.61 0.50
CA PHE A 79 -4.91 6.59 -0.77
C PHE A 79 -4.40 7.71 -1.68
N LEU A 80 -4.33 7.44 -2.98
CA LEU A 80 -3.98 8.45 -3.98
C LEU A 80 -5.24 8.85 -4.76
N PRO A 81 -5.74 10.08 -4.60
CA PRO A 81 -6.80 10.60 -5.47
C PRO A 81 -6.36 10.57 -6.93
N LYS A 82 -7.27 10.21 -7.83
CA LYS A 82 -6.99 10.01 -9.26
C LYS A 82 -6.49 11.30 -9.92
N GLU A 83 -7.01 12.44 -9.50
CA GLU A 83 -6.57 13.77 -9.92
C GLU A 83 -5.12 14.10 -9.53
N GLU A 84 -4.57 13.43 -8.51
CA GLU A 84 -3.20 13.62 -8.01
C GLU A 84 -2.22 12.54 -8.50
N GLU A 85 -2.63 11.64 -9.40
CA GLU A 85 -1.77 10.55 -9.92
C GLU A 85 -0.44 11.06 -10.50
N ALA A 86 -0.46 12.21 -11.19
CA ALA A 86 0.75 12.83 -11.73
C ALA A 86 1.77 13.24 -10.65
N ARG A 87 1.34 13.29 -9.38
CA ARG A 87 2.11 13.66 -8.20
C ARG A 87 2.30 12.48 -7.24
N GLU A 88 2.15 11.24 -7.70
CA GLU A 88 2.34 10.01 -6.91
C GLU A 88 3.66 9.99 -6.09
N ALA A 89 4.73 10.59 -6.63
CA ALA A 89 6.03 10.68 -5.96
C ALA A 89 6.08 11.69 -4.80
N ASP A 90 5.12 12.61 -4.72
CA ASP A 90 4.96 13.60 -3.65
C ASP A 90 4.17 12.99 -2.49
N PRO A 91 4.77 12.83 -1.28
CA PRO A 91 4.03 12.33 -0.12
C PRO A 91 2.78 13.15 0.23
N GLY A 92 2.76 14.44 -0.11
CA GLY A 92 1.62 15.33 0.15
C GLY A 92 0.42 15.11 -0.76
N ALA A 93 0.56 14.34 -1.84
CA ALA A 93 -0.54 13.94 -2.73
C ALA A 93 -1.41 12.81 -2.14
N TRP A 94 -0.91 12.14 -1.11
CA TRP A 94 -1.56 10.96 -0.53
C TRP A 94 -2.41 11.35 0.68
N ILE A 95 -3.61 10.77 0.74
CA ILE A 95 -4.54 10.93 1.86
C ILE A 95 -4.34 9.78 2.84
N ALA A 96 -3.93 10.08 4.06
CA ALA A 96 -3.78 9.09 5.10
C ALA A 96 -5.13 8.65 5.67
N LEU A 97 -5.29 7.33 5.82
CA LEU A 97 -6.34 6.75 6.63
C LEU A 97 -5.78 6.47 8.03
N ASP A 98 -6.31 7.18 9.01
CA ASP A 98 -5.87 7.02 10.39
C ASP A 98 -6.19 5.60 10.90
N LEU A 99 -5.15 4.93 11.39
CA LEU A 99 -5.29 3.67 12.13
C LEU A 99 -5.31 4.00 13.62
N THR A 100 -6.34 3.57 14.33
CA THR A 100 -6.40 3.70 15.81
C THR A 100 -5.21 3.02 16.48
N GLN A 101 -4.72 1.92 15.89
CA GLN A 101 -3.51 1.22 16.28
C GLN A 101 -2.96 0.45 15.07
N PRO A 102 -1.64 0.17 15.04
CA PRO A 102 -1.06 -0.72 14.04
C PRO A 102 -1.72 -2.10 14.05
N VAL A 103 -1.90 -2.67 12.87
CA VAL A 103 -2.61 -3.94 12.67
C VAL A 103 -1.61 -5.03 12.32
N ILE A 104 -1.67 -6.15 13.05
CA ILE A 104 -0.85 -7.33 12.77
C ILE A 104 -1.67 -8.30 11.94
N VAL A 105 -1.18 -8.65 10.76
CA VAL A 105 -1.85 -9.53 9.81
C VAL A 105 -0.92 -10.69 9.46
N ASP A 106 -1.41 -11.92 9.61
CA ASP A 106 -0.77 -13.07 8.98
C ASP A 106 -1.33 -13.24 7.57
N LEU A 107 -0.53 -12.88 6.57
CA LEU A 107 -0.90 -12.93 5.16
C LEU A 107 -1.18 -14.36 4.68
N MET A 108 -0.62 -15.38 5.34
CA MET A 108 -0.88 -16.80 5.02
C MET A 108 -2.14 -17.35 5.68
N ALA A 109 -2.76 -16.59 6.59
CA ALA A 109 -3.98 -16.98 7.30
C ALA A 109 -5.17 -16.05 6.96
N LEU A 110 -5.05 -15.25 5.90
CA LEU A 110 -6.14 -14.40 5.44
C LEU A 110 -7.33 -15.24 4.94
N PRO A 111 -8.58 -14.78 5.15
CA PRO A 111 -9.74 -15.42 4.56
C PRO A 111 -9.60 -15.51 3.03
N THR A 112 -9.94 -16.67 2.45
CA THR A 112 -9.94 -16.81 0.99
C THR A 112 -11.11 -16.03 0.37
N GLU A 113 -10.99 -15.73 -0.92
CA GLU A 113 -12.13 -15.25 -1.70
C GLU A 113 -13.36 -16.16 -1.50
N GLY A 114 -14.53 -15.54 -1.30
CA GLY A 114 -15.78 -16.23 -0.94
C GLY A 114 -16.06 -16.34 0.56
N SER A 115 -15.08 -16.05 1.42
CA SER A 115 -15.29 -15.88 2.86
C SER A 115 -15.46 -14.40 3.22
N SER A 116 -15.89 -14.10 4.45
CA SER A 116 -15.89 -12.72 4.95
C SER A 116 -14.46 -12.18 5.03
N PRO A 117 -14.17 -11.00 4.45
CA PRO A 117 -12.82 -10.46 4.41
C PRO A 117 -12.38 -9.96 5.79
N LEU A 118 -11.06 -9.93 6.03
CA LEU A 118 -10.49 -9.36 7.26
C LEU A 118 -10.51 -7.84 7.15
N VAL A 119 -11.17 -7.14 8.08
CA VAL A 119 -11.08 -5.67 8.15
C VAL A 119 -9.73 -5.27 8.74
N ILE A 120 -8.93 -4.51 8.00
CA ILE A 120 -7.63 -4.01 8.45
C ILE A 120 -7.65 -2.53 8.80
N ALA A 121 -8.63 -1.78 8.30
CA ALA A 121 -8.82 -0.38 8.67
C ALA A 121 -10.25 0.09 8.36
N SER A 122 -10.67 1.14 9.05
CA SER A 122 -11.89 1.86 8.75
C SER A 122 -11.74 3.32 9.17
N GLY A 123 -12.21 4.25 8.36
CA GLY A 123 -12.19 5.67 8.67
C GLY A 123 -12.91 6.47 7.59
N THR A 124 -12.83 7.80 7.65
CA THR A 124 -13.45 8.67 6.66
C THR A 124 -12.42 9.29 5.74
N VAL A 125 -12.75 9.42 4.46
CA VAL A 125 -11.92 10.08 3.44
C VAL A 125 -12.81 10.93 2.53
N PRO A 126 -12.24 11.91 1.79
CA PRO A 126 -13.01 12.70 0.84
C PRO A 126 -13.70 11.82 -0.22
N VAL A 127 -14.91 12.19 -0.59
CA VAL A 127 -15.60 11.66 -1.78
C VAL A 127 -14.74 11.94 -3.01
N GLY A 128 -14.53 10.92 -3.85
CA GLY A 128 -13.65 11.05 -5.01
C GLY A 128 -13.28 9.73 -5.66
N ASN A 129 -12.52 9.82 -6.76
CA ASN A 129 -11.92 8.68 -7.42
C ASN A 129 -10.50 8.51 -6.91
N TYR A 130 -10.09 7.28 -6.67
CA TYR A 130 -8.77 6.93 -6.17
C TYR A 130 -8.11 5.94 -7.13
N GLY A 131 -6.83 6.17 -7.43
CA GLY A 131 -6.06 5.36 -8.38
C GLY A 131 -5.11 4.35 -7.72
N ASP A 132 -4.78 4.55 -6.43
CA ASP A 132 -3.91 3.64 -5.70
C ASP A 132 -4.17 3.65 -4.19
N VAL A 133 -3.78 2.55 -3.54
CA VAL A 133 -3.67 2.37 -2.09
C VAL A 133 -2.24 1.93 -1.78
N ARG A 134 -1.62 2.49 -0.75
CA ARG A 134 -0.34 1.98 -0.23
C ARG A 134 -0.42 1.62 1.24
N LEU A 135 0.25 0.52 1.59
CA LEU A 135 0.35 0.02 2.97
C LEU A 135 1.76 0.24 3.49
N PHE A 136 1.90 0.88 4.65
CA PHE A 136 3.18 0.97 5.36
C PHE A 136 3.26 -0.11 6.42
N THR A 137 4.41 -0.76 6.50
CA THR A 137 4.74 -1.79 7.48
C THR A 137 6.12 -1.49 8.05
N ASP A 138 6.30 -1.65 9.36
CA ASP A 138 7.61 -1.45 10.01
C ASP A 138 8.27 -2.76 10.44
N SER A 139 7.55 -3.88 10.33
CA SER A 139 8.07 -5.20 10.66
C SER A 139 7.35 -6.28 9.87
N ALA A 140 8.12 -7.30 9.49
CA ALA A 140 7.62 -8.49 8.83
C ALA A 140 8.42 -9.72 9.26
N ALA A 141 7.74 -10.83 9.48
CA ALA A 141 8.32 -12.08 9.97
C ALA A 141 7.72 -13.29 9.25
N ILE A 142 8.57 -14.26 8.93
CA ILE A 142 8.19 -15.49 8.25
C ILE A 142 8.58 -16.70 9.08
N ARG A 143 7.77 -17.77 9.02
CA ARG A 143 8.09 -19.06 9.63
C ARG A 143 7.81 -20.18 8.64
N PHE A 144 8.70 -21.14 8.54
CA PHE A 144 8.56 -22.29 7.64
C PHE A 144 7.97 -23.50 8.34
N LYS A 145 7.19 -24.32 7.61
CA LYS A 145 6.60 -25.57 8.10
C LYS A 145 7.66 -26.63 8.41
N GLY A 146 8.76 -26.60 7.68
CA GLY A 146 9.88 -27.53 7.79
C GLY A 146 11.19 -26.84 7.39
N PRO A 147 12.32 -27.56 7.46
CA PRO A 147 13.60 -27.00 7.07
C PRO A 147 13.63 -26.67 5.57
N ILE A 148 14.30 -25.57 5.22
CA ILE A 148 14.55 -25.16 3.83
C ILE A 148 16.05 -24.97 3.65
N GLU A 149 16.62 -25.62 2.64
CA GLU A 149 18.02 -25.45 2.29
C GLU A 149 18.17 -24.43 1.17
N LEU A 150 19.01 -23.41 1.40
CA LEU A 150 19.36 -22.40 0.42
C LEU A 150 20.79 -22.60 -0.07
N GLY A 151 20.90 -23.30 -1.20
CA GLY A 151 22.20 -23.70 -1.73
C GLY A 151 22.94 -24.63 -0.78
N VAL A 152 24.27 -24.56 -0.76
CA VAL A 152 25.13 -25.48 0.01
C VAL A 152 25.48 -24.99 1.42
N ALA A 153 25.16 -23.74 1.77
CA ALA A 153 25.75 -23.07 2.93
C ALA A 153 24.75 -22.63 4.01
N PHE A 154 23.45 -22.51 3.69
CA PHE A 154 22.48 -21.99 4.65
C PHE A 154 21.21 -22.85 4.70
N LYS A 155 20.71 -23.04 5.92
CA LYS A 155 19.48 -23.79 6.20
C LYS A 155 18.58 -22.97 7.12
N PHE A 156 17.35 -22.73 6.68
CA PHE A 156 16.28 -22.32 7.57
C PHE A 156 15.76 -23.54 8.30
N GLU A 157 15.61 -23.43 9.61
CA GLU A 157 14.98 -24.44 10.44
C GLU A 157 13.46 -24.26 10.43
N GLY A 158 12.74 -25.38 10.39
CA GLY A 158 11.30 -25.37 10.54
C GLY A 158 10.89 -24.78 11.89
N ASN A 159 9.71 -24.17 11.94
CA ASN A 159 9.13 -23.57 13.13
C ASN A 159 9.95 -22.43 13.78
N THR A 160 11.03 -21.98 13.14
CA THR A 160 11.80 -20.81 13.57
C THR A 160 11.31 -19.57 12.83
N THR A 161 11.19 -18.46 13.55
CA THR A 161 10.80 -17.17 12.98
C THR A 161 12.02 -16.42 12.46
N TYR A 162 11.94 -15.98 11.20
CA TYR A 162 12.96 -15.19 10.53
C TYR A 162 12.41 -13.81 10.20
N GLN A 163 13.25 -12.78 10.31
CA GLN A 163 12.90 -11.44 9.89
C GLN A 163 12.86 -11.36 8.37
N VAL A 164 11.85 -10.65 7.87
CA VAL A 164 11.66 -10.40 6.44
C VAL A 164 11.99 -8.94 6.17
N THR A 165 12.81 -8.71 5.16
CA THR A 165 13.05 -7.39 4.61
C THR A 165 12.17 -7.18 3.40
N ILE A 166 11.35 -6.12 3.46
CA ILE A 166 10.47 -5.70 2.37
C ILE A 166 11.05 -4.40 1.77
N PRO A 167 11.79 -4.46 0.64
CA PRO A 167 12.73 -3.39 0.27
C PRO A 167 12.14 -2.06 -0.22
N SER A 168 10.83 -1.84 -0.13
CA SER A 168 10.15 -0.60 -0.55
C SER A 168 9.31 0.05 0.55
N VAL A 169 9.12 -0.60 1.71
CA VAL A 169 8.03 -0.22 2.61
C VAL A 169 8.32 1.04 3.41
N GLU A 170 9.59 1.23 3.78
CA GLU A 170 10.00 2.40 4.57
C GLU A 170 9.99 3.70 3.76
N GLN A 171 10.05 3.62 2.41
CA GLN A 171 10.11 4.82 1.55
C GLN A 171 8.79 5.11 0.85
N THR A 172 8.11 4.10 0.29
CA THR A 172 6.92 4.32 -0.55
C THR A 172 5.74 3.43 -0.21
N GLY A 173 5.84 2.61 0.84
CA GLY A 173 4.84 1.59 1.15
C GLY A 173 4.81 0.43 0.14
N ILE A 174 3.98 -0.56 0.43
CA ILE A 174 3.54 -1.60 -0.52
C ILE A 174 2.41 -0.98 -1.33
N LYS A 175 2.72 -0.56 -2.55
CA LYS A 175 1.72 -0.03 -3.49
C LYS A 175 0.85 -1.15 -4.03
N THR A 176 -0.41 -0.82 -4.28
CA THR A 176 -1.36 -1.72 -4.91
C THR A 176 -1.61 -1.19 -6.33
N ASP A 177 -2.63 -1.68 -7.00
CA ASP A 177 -3.17 -1.09 -8.23
C ASP A 177 -4.66 -0.79 -8.02
N ALA A 178 -4.97 -0.32 -6.81
CA ALA A 178 -6.33 -0.18 -6.35
C ALA A 178 -7.02 1.04 -6.94
N GLU A 179 -7.91 0.80 -7.90
CA GLU A 179 -8.82 1.80 -8.42
C GLU A 179 -10.22 1.64 -7.80
N PHE A 180 -10.75 2.71 -7.18
CA PHE A 180 -12.08 2.71 -6.56
C PHE A 180 -12.66 4.13 -6.49
N THR A 181 -13.98 4.21 -6.37
CA THR A 181 -14.70 5.48 -6.16
C THR A 181 -15.36 5.48 -4.79
N VAL A 182 -15.18 6.56 -4.04
CA VAL A 182 -15.87 6.81 -2.78
C VAL A 182 -17.02 7.76 -3.05
N GLU A 183 -18.25 7.23 -3.05
CA GLU A 183 -19.50 8.02 -3.15
C GLU A 183 -20.42 7.86 -1.93
N ALA A 184 -20.22 6.78 -1.17
CA ALA A 184 -20.95 6.39 0.04
C ALA A 184 -20.05 5.46 0.87
N GLU A 185 -20.62 4.73 1.84
CA GLU A 185 -19.91 3.65 2.56
C GLU A 185 -19.26 2.67 1.57
N THR A 186 -17.92 2.74 1.47
CA THR A 186 -17.15 2.05 0.42
C THR A 186 -16.22 1.00 1.02
N ASP A 187 -16.31 -0.22 0.50
CA ASP A 187 -15.42 -1.32 0.87
C ASP A 187 -14.27 -1.44 -0.15
N VAL A 188 -13.04 -1.17 0.30
CA VAL A 188 -11.82 -1.38 -0.48
C VAL A 188 -11.28 -2.77 -0.16
N ASN A 189 -11.42 -3.71 -1.10
CA ASN A 189 -10.95 -5.08 -0.93
C ASN A 189 -9.56 -5.28 -1.54
N LEU A 190 -8.58 -5.58 -0.69
CA LEU A 190 -7.21 -5.88 -1.07
C LEU A 190 -6.96 -7.39 -1.07
N LEU A 191 -6.45 -7.90 -2.18
CA LEU A 191 -6.19 -9.31 -2.44
C LEU A 191 -4.69 -9.57 -2.38
N PHE A 192 -4.26 -10.35 -1.40
CA PHE A 192 -2.91 -10.88 -1.29
C PHE A 192 -2.79 -12.16 -2.15
N SER A 193 -1.76 -12.22 -3.01
CA SER A 193 -1.43 -13.44 -3.76
C SER A 193 -0.15 -14.08 -3.21
N PRO A 194 -0.26 -15.20 -2.46
CA PRO A 194 0.93 -15.94 -2.03
C PRO A 194 1.71 -16.47 -3.23
N THR A 195 1.02 -16.96 -4.26
CA THR A 195 1.67 -17.49 -5.48
C THR A 195 2.57 -16.42 -6.11
N ALA A 196 2.06 -15.21 -6.36
CA ALA A 196 2.86 -14.14 -6.97
C ALA A 196 3.98 -13.63 -6.04
N THR A 197 3.72 -13.56 -4.74
CA THR A 197 4.68 -13.12 -3.72
C THR A 197 5.90 -14.05 -3.66
N PHE A 198 5.68 -15.36 -3.59
CA PHE A 198 6.75 -16.34 -3.44
C PHE A 198 7.47 -16.69 -4.76
N LEU A 199 7.04 -16.14 -5.91
CA LEU A 199 7.84 -16.20 -7.14
C LEU A 199 9.12 -15.36 -7.07
N ASN A 200 9.14 -14.31 -6.24
CA ASN A 200 10.23 -13.32 -6.20
C ASN A 200 10.90 -13.22 -4.83
N VAL A 201 10.63 -14.19 -3.97
CA VAL A 201 11.29 -14.33 -2.67
C VAL A 201 12.75 -14.74 -2.87
N THR A 202 13.63 -14.21 -2.04
CA THR A 202 15.03 -14.62 -2.01
C THR A 202 15.47 -14.74 -0.57
N GLY A 203 16.06 -15.85 -0.18
CA GLY A 203 16.86 -15.88 1.03
C GLY A 203 18.33 -15.66 0.70
N THR A 204 18.99 -14.91 1.56
CA THR A 204 20.41 -14.58 1.45
C THR A 204 21.25 -15.64 2.15
N GLY A 205 22.52 -15.77 1.76
CA GLY A 205 23.48 -16.65 2.45
C GLY A 205 23.74 -16.29 3.92
N THR A 206 23.23 -15.15 4.40
CA THR A 206 23.30 -14.70 5.80
C THR A 206 22.03 -14.97 6.59
N GLY A 207 21.04 -15.67 6.01
CA GLY A 207 19.80 -16.05 6.69
C GLY A 207 18.72 -14.99 6.74
N GLN A 208 18.85 -13.92 5.97
CA GLN A 208 17.80 -12.92 5.79
C GLN A 208 16.87 -13.34 4.66
N VAL A 209 15.55 -13.18 4.85
CA VAL A 209 14.55 -13.37 3.81
C VAL A 209 14.16 -12.02 3.23
N ILE A 210 14.27 -11.87 1.92
CA ILE A 210 13.86 -10.67 1.18
C ILE A 210 12.62 -11.05 0.37
N LEU A 211 11.52 -10.32 0.57
CA LEU A 211 10.24 -10.62 -0.03
C LEU A 211 9.42 -9.34 -0.19
N ALA A 212 8.73 -9.20 -1.32
CA ALA A 212 7.76 -8.15 -1.56
C ALA A 212 6.36 -8.77 -1.67
N PRO A 213 5.45 -8.54 -0.71
CA PRO A 213 4.07 -9.02 -0.82
C PRO A 213 3.40 -8.43 -2.06
N VAL A 214 2.78 -9.28 -2.87
CA VAL A 214 1.97 -8.88 -4.00
C VAL A 214 0.53 -8.72 -3.53
N ILE A 215 0.08 -7.46 -3.47
CA ILE A 215 -1.26 -7.07 -3.04
C ILE A 215 -1.91 -6.25 -4.17
N ARG A 216 -3.16 -6.56 -4.48
CA ARG A 216 -3.94 -5.97 -5.57
C ARG A 216 -5.32 -5.55 -5.06
N SER A 217 -6.03 -4.68 -5.75
CA SER A 217 -7.48 -4.60 -5.50
C SER A 217 -8.23 -5.59 -6.38
N ARG A 218 -9.48 -5.84 -6.01
CA ARG A 218 -10.45 -6.35 -6.98
C ARG A 218 -10.82 -5.20 -7.94
N PRO A 219 -10.77 -5.40 -9.27
CA PRO A 219 -11.39 -4.47 -10.20
C PRO A 219 -12.87 -4.36 -9.85
N GLN A 220 -13.36 -3.14 -9.60
CA GLN A 220 -14.78 -2.85 -9.40
C GLN A 220 -15.52 -2.90 -10.73
#